data_AF-A0A8H7XC23-F1
#
_entry.id   AF-A0A8H7XC23-F1
#
_cell.length_a   1.000
_cell.length_b   1.000
_cell.length_c   1.000
_cell.angle_alpha   90.00
_cell.angle_beta   90.00
_cell.angle_gamma   90.00
#
_symmetry.space_group_name_H-M   'P 1'
#
loop_
_entity.id
_entity.type
_entity.pdbx_description
1 polymer ?
#
loop_
_entity_poly.entity_id
_entity_poly.type
_entity_poly.pdbx_seq_one_letter_code
_entity_poly.pdbx_strand_id
1 'polypeptide(L)'
;MYSLLFLLAVFFQLALAQVQPFTVTGFLGSATAKSGTAANRGGTITVSGFNIVIPDNLLVEFPAAFIPFAEFADAGPSKRAGPNEVSVTGNIVNNVIIAGQFSVSQLDLAAASGTIEALSTNGAIKIRNGPTLRINDPRARYSAGYDSLPFFTADDENASITSFSGFPMCVPRGPGDAKCPDGNRPAGSTSFIVPNATQMVPMRVGDYIEYSGIQVGDETIVYGMVVNIDVQTSGAQPGYVRVEDALIGVQDASPLVEAARHRFVGLASRSDLPITIWAIDEDPCTGDESYRLVATTNVVASARNKWEVRIQRGTDVGLFTRNYRVKIGDTEITTGDGISAGSYVQPVTEWIFPELVTPGGTPPPIDFTNIGPLRNGFGEISGQVFGQLNPWPGATAPSVAACAPPVTSTAATATPTDGGTTPTGTPAPISITASAGADLTVLAGTFVSLSAIQTTSNILVSDLTYAWSQIAGPTTGITIANPTSSTPSFVAPMVAVGVSQSREFRVIITHTPSGAKSNDTVVVTADRSATSFDHPIFDSLTWASRQSGTATASVRTELVDTAGSMRIIFGPVAGGVERVMTRGAVVNGKVTYTFNARSIPTFTLATVRSYITTGTTAVLVPGPQANSTNVTPG
;
A
#
# COMPACT_ATOMS: atom_id res chain seq x y z
N MET A 1 -67.42 36.45 -16.03
CA MET A 1 -66.09 37.07 -15.96
C MET A 1 -65.31 36.45 -14.79
N TYR A 2 -64.94 35.17 -14.88
CA TYR A 2 -64.01 34.49 -13.96
C TYR A 2 -63.47 33.26 -14.69
N SER A 3 -62.50 33.48 -15.56
CA SER A 3 -61.69 32.43 -16.17
C SER A 3 -60.34 33.08 -16.48
N LEU A 4 -59.29 32.53 -15.89
CA LEU A 4 -57.85 32.87 -15.94
C LEU A 4 -57.28 33.15 -14.55
N LEU A 5 -57.00 32.08 -13.79
CA LEU A 5 -55.97 32.07 -12.75
C LEU A 5 -55.69 30.61 -12.35
N PHE A 6 -55.33 29.79 -13.33
CA PHE A 6 -54.89 28.40 -13.10
C PHE A 6 -53.93 27.95 -14.20
N LEU A 7 -52.89 28.74 -14.49
CA LEU A 7 -51.79 28.27 -15.34
C LEU A 7 -50.56 29.17 -15.15
N LEU A 8 -49.78 28.91 -14.10
CA LEU A 8 -48.31 29.11 -14.07
C LEU A 8 -47.72 28.64 -12.73
N ALA A 9 -47.94 27.37 -12.36
CA ALA A 9 -46.99 26.69 -11.48
C ALA A 9 -45.87 26.16 -12.39
N VAL A 10 -44.96 27.04 -12.80
CA VAL A 10 -43.68 26.60 -13.36
C VAL A 10 -42.97 25.87 -12.22
N PHE A 11 -43.03 24.54 -12.25
CA PHE A 11 -42.05 23.71 -11.58
C PHE A 11 -40.68 24.09 -12.15
N PHE A 12 -40.03 25.09 -11.55
CA PHE A 12 -38.58 25.13 -11.54
C PHE A 12 -38.13 23.92 -10.74
N GLN A 13 -38.09 22.75 -11.38
CA GLN A 13 -37.15 21.73 -10.97
C GLN A 13 -35.79 22.39 -11.14
N LEU A 14 -35.19 22.82 -10.03
CA LEU A 14 -33.73 22.87 -9.93
C LEU A 14 -33.26 21.50 -10.42
N ALA A 15 -32.80 21.44 -11.67
CA ALA A 15 -32.14 20.27 -12.22
C ALA A 15 -30.83 20.14 -11.43
N LEU A 16 -30.91 19.50 -10.26
CA LEU A 16 -29.75 18.88 -9.64
C LEU A 16 -29.13 18.00 -10.73
N ALA A 17 -27.82 18.12 -10.95
CA ALA A 17 -27.12 17.29 -11.91
C ALA A 17 -27.55 15.84 -11.70
N GLN A 18 -28.16 15.23 -12.71
CA GLN A 18 -28.58 13.84 -12.63
C GLN A 18 -27.29 13.01 -12.67
N VAL A 19 -26.89 12.51 -11.50
CA VAL A 19 -25.75 11.61 -11.36
C VAL A 19 -26.26 10.21 -11.06
N GLN A 20 -25.80 9.24 -11.85
CA GLN A 20 -26.16 7.82 -11.70
C GLN A 20 -24.90 6.96 -11.74
N PRO A 21 -24.83 5.87 -10.97
CA PRO A 21 -23.69 4.97 -11.02
C PRO A 21 -23.62 4.25 -12.37
N PHE A 22 -22.40 3.95 -12.81
CA PHE A 22 -22.14 3.23 -14.04
C PHE A 22 -21.00 2.24 -13.84
N THR A 23 -21.22 1.01 -14.27
CA THR A 23 -20.16 -0.01 -14.39
C THR A 23 -20.37 -0.78 -15.67
N VAL A 24 -19.29 -1.07 -16.38
CA VAL A 24 -19.29 -2.00 -17.53
C VAL A 24 -18.03 -2.85 -17.50
N THR A 25 -18.21 -4.16 -17.67
CA THR A 25 -17.13 -5.09 -18.02
C THR A 25 -17.40 -5.63 -19.41
N GLY A 26 -16.41 -5.58 -20.30
CA GLY A 26 -16.56 -6.13 -21.65
C GLY A 26 -15.40 -5.78 -22.58
N PHE A 27 -15.60 -6.01 -23.87
CA PHE A 27 -14.53 -5.82 -24.86
C PHE A 27 -14.27 -4.35 -25.16
N LEU A 28 -12.99 -3.97 -25.13
CA LEU A 28 -12.54 -2.67 -25.59
C LEU A 28 -12.68 -2.56 -27.12
N GLY A 29 -13.57 -1.69 -27.58
CA GLY A 29 -13.72 -1.38 -29.00
C GLY A 29 -12.67 -0.39 -29.50
N SER A 30 -12.43 0.70 -28.75
CA SER A 30 -11.46 1.73 -29.11
C SER A 30 -10.98 2.48 -27.87
N ALA A 31 -9.77 3.02 -27.94
CA ALA A 31 -9.24 3.95 -26.95
C ALA A 31 -8.47 5.05 -27.66
N THR A 32 -8.86 6.30 -27.41
CA THR A 32 -8.33 7.48 -28.08
C THR A 32 -7.97 8.54 -27.03
N ALA A 33 -6.70 8.91 -26.94
CA ALA A 33 -6.26 10.03 -26.12
C ALA A 33 -6.69 11.37 -26.73
N LYS A 34 -6.89 12.39 -25.89
CA LYS A 34 -6.96 13.78 -26.36
C LYS A 34 -5.67 14.13 -27.11
N SER A 35 -5.74 15.08 -28.05
CA SER A 35 -4.54 15.60 -28.73
C SER A 35 -3.58 16.27 -27.73
N GLY A 36 -2.28 16.12 -27.94
CA GLY A 36 -1.23 16.77 -27.15
C GLY A 36 -0.10 15.81 -26.80
N THR A 37 0.83 16.27 -25.96
CA THR A 37 2.01 15.48 -25.53
C THR A 37 2.06 15.23 -24.02
N ALA A 38 1.22 15.89 -23.22
CA ALA A 38 1.16 15.67 -21.77
C ALA A 38 0.80 14.22 -21.44
N ALA A 39 1.53 13.58 -20.51
CA ALA A 39 1.35 12.17 -20.17
C ALA A 39 0.01 11.90 -19.46
N ASN A 40 -0.48 12.86 -18.70
CA ASN A 40 -1.71 12.77 -17.91
C ASN A 40 -2.99 13.12 -18.70
N ARG A 41 -2.94 13.20 -20.03
CA ARG A 41 -4.14 13.48 -20.83
C ARG A 41 -5.09 12.29 -20.82
N GLY A 42 -6.37 12.58 -20.60
CA GLY A 42 -7.48 11.66 -20.73
C GLY A 42 -7.91 11.50 -22.19
N GLY A 43 -9.16 11.12 -22.39
CA GLY A 43 -9.72 10.92 -23.72
C GLY A 43 -11.04 10.17 -23.71
N THR A 44 -11.20 9.23 -24.63
CA THR A 44 -12.43 8.46 -24.78
C THR A 44 -12.14 7.00 -25.08
N ILE A 45 -13.02 6.13 -24.61
CA ILE A 45 -13.04 4.72 -24.96
C ILE A 45 -14.45 4.31 -25.39
N THR A 46 -14.53 3.22 -26.15
CA THR A 46 -15.79 2.53 -26.41
C THR A 46 -15.73 1.11 -25.85
N VAL A 47 -16.67 0.75 -24.97
CA VAL A 47 -16.73 -0.58 -24.36
C VAL A 47 -18.13 -1.15 -24.55
N SER A 48 -18.26 -2.28 -25.24
CA SER A 48 -19.56 -2.93 -25.48
C SER A 48 -20.68 -1.99 -25.98
N GLY A 49 -20.32 -0.96 -26.77
CA GLY A 49 -21.25 0.05 -27.30
C GLY A 49 -21.45 1.30 -26.42
N PHE A 50 -20.89 1.35 -25.21
CA PHE A 50 -20.87 2.56 -24.37
C PHE A 50 -19.73 3.49 -24.78
N ASN A 51 -20.03 4.77 -24.97
CA ASN A 51 -19.02 5.82 -25.15
C ASN A 51 -18.69 6.43 -23.79
N ILE A 52 -17.44 6.30 -23.36
CA ILE A 52 -17.01 6.67 -22.01
C ILE A 52 -15.91 7.72 -22.10
N VAL A 53 -16.07 8.80 -21.33
CA VAL A 53 -15.03 9.81 -21.13
C VAL A 53 -14.04 9.30 -20.09
N ILE A 54 -12.76 9.32 -20.47
CA ILE A 54 -11.65 9.11 -19.55
C ILE A 54 -11.14 10.47 -19.09
N PRO A 55 -11.20 10.78 -17.78
CA PRO A 55 -10.65 12.02 -17.25
C PRO A 55 -9.14 12.15 -17.50
N ASP A 56 -8.67 13.39 -17.58
CA ASP A 56 -7.27 13.69 -17.37
C ASP A 56 -6.85 13.18 -15.98
N ASN A 57 -5.58 12.79 -15.86
CA ASN A 57 -4.93 12.17 -14.71
C ASN A 57 -5.35 10.72 -14.41
N LEU A 58 -6.32 10.12 -15.11
CA LEU A 58 -6.66 8.71 -14.85
C LEU A 58 -5.52 7.77 -15.27
N LEU A 59 -5.12 6.89 -14.35
CA LEU A 59 -4.19 5.80 -14.59
C LEU A 59 -4.96 4.50 -14.82
N VAL A 60 -4.63 3.83 -15.92
CA VAL A 60 -5.16 2.52 -16.30
C VAL A 60 -4.49 1.43 -15.46
N GLU A 61 -5.30 0.58 -14.86
CA GLU A 61 -4.83 -0.51 -14.02
C GLU A 61 -4.57 -1.79 -14.82
N PHE A 62 -3.37 -2.33 -14.64
CA PHE A 62 -2.91 -3.63 -15.10
C PHE A 62 -2.54 -4.49 -13.87
N PRO A 63 -2.37 -5.82 -14.02
CA PRO A 63 -2.11 -6.70 -12.88
C PRO A 63 -0.95 -6.29 -11.96
N ALA A 64 0.08 -5.65 -12.51
CA ALA A 64 1.27 -5.22 -11.77
C ALA A 64 1.71 -3.78 -12.09
N ALA A 65 0.87 -2.99 -12.77
CA ALA A 65 1.26 -1.66 -13.22
C ALA A 65 0.09 -0.69 -13.31
N PHE A 66 0.39 0.59 -13.09
CA PHE A 66 -0.54 1.68 -13.32
C PHE A 66 0.01 2.57 -14.43
N ILE A 67 -0.69 2.60 -15.56
CA ILE A 67 -0.19 3.20 -16.80
C ILE A 67 -1.01 4.44 -17.12
N PRO A 68 -0.40 5.58 -17.48
CA PRO A 68 -1.14 6.75 -17.96
C PRO A 68 -2.08 6.39 -19.11
N PHE A 69 -3.32 6.86 -19.08
CA PHE A 69 -4.29 6.54 -20.14
C PHE A 69 -3.78 6.90 -21.54
N ALA A 70 -3.07 8.02 -21.67
CA ALA A 70 -2.50 8.44 -22.95
C ALA A 70 -1.50 7.42 -23.50
N GLU A 71 -0.61 6.90 -22.66
CA GLU A 71 0.37 5.88 -23.04
C GLU A 71 -0.33 4.60 -23.48
N PHE A 72 -1.32 4.15 -22.70
CA PHE A 72 -2.16 3.02 -23.10
C PHE A 72 -2.83 3.28 -24.45
N ALA A 73 -3.51 4.41 -24.61
CA ALA A 73 -4.27 4.80 -25.79
C ALA A 73 -3.41 5.04 -27.05
N ASP A 74 -2.13 5.34 -26.91
CA ASP A 74 -1.21 5.56 -28.04
C ASP A 74 -0.41 4.31 -28.42
N ALA A 75 -0.19 3.36 -27.49
CA ALA A 75 0.60 2.16 -27.74
C ALA A 75 0.01 1.21 -28.80
N GLY A 76 -1.29 1.34 -29.09
CA GLY A 76 -2.00 0.55 -30.10
C GLY A 76 -2.22 -0.93 -29.72
N PRO A 77 -3.00 -1.68 -30.53
CA PRO A 77 -3.47 -3.02 -30.18
C PRO A 77 -2.36 -4.06 -29.95
N SER A 78 -1.24 -3.96 -30.68
CA SER A 78 -0.12 -4.91 -30.59
C SER A 78 0.60 -4.85 -29.24
N LYS A 79 0.68 -3.67 -28.63
CA LYS A 79 1.32 -3.47 -27.32
C LYS A 79 0.36 -3.69 -26.15
N ARG A 80 -0.95 -3.53 -26.39
CA ARG A 80 -2.01 -3.86 -25.42
C ARG A 80 -2.36 -5.35 -25.34
N ALA A 81 -1.78 -6.19 -26.21
CA ALA A 81 -2.11 -7.62 -26.31
C ALA A 81 -3.60 -7.90 -26.56
N GLY A 82 -4.23 -7.11 -27.44
CA GLY A 82 -5.67 -7.20 -27.73
C GLY A 82 -6.09 -8.49 -28.48
N PRO A 83 -7.39 -8.85 -28.46
CA PRO A 83 -8.52 -8.12 -27.88
C PRO A 83 -8.47 -8.06 -26.34
N ASN A 84 -8.83 -6.92 -25.76
CA ASN A 84 -8.80 -6.68 -24.31
C ASN A 84 -10.22 -6.73 -23.73
N GLU A 85 -10.37 -7.42 -22.60
CA GLU A 85 -11.47 -7.20 -21.67
C GLU A 85 -11.10 -6.03 -20.75
N VAL A 86 -12.07 -5.16 -20.48
CA VAL A 86 -11.88 -4.00 -19.64
C VAL A 86 -13.03 -3.88 -18.66
N SER A 87 -12.72 -3.44 -17.44
CA SER A 87 -13.71 -3.07 -16.43
C SER A 87 -13.61 -1.57 -16.16
N VAL A 88 -14.73 -0.88 -16.28
CA VAL A 88 -14.82 0.57 -16.11
C VAL A 88 -15.92 0.87 -15.11
N THR A 89 -15.54 1.53 -14.03
CA THR A 89 -16.46 1.98 -12.99
C THR A 89 -16.44 3.50 -12.93
N GLY A 90 -17.62 4.12 -12.88
CA GLY A 90 -17.79 5.56 -13.04
C GLY A 90 -19.19 6.04 -12.69
N ASN A 91 -19.52 7.24 -13.14
CA ASN A 91 -20.86 7.81 -13.02
C ASN A 91 -21.30 8.41 -14.35
N ILE A 92 -22.61 8.38 -14.63
CA ILE A 92 -23.25 9.21 -15.65
C ILE A 92 -23.50 10.57 -15.01
N VAL A 93 -22.82 11.62 -15.47
CA VAL A 93 -22.99 13.00 -14.99
C VAL A 93 -23.58 13.82 -16.13
N ASN A 94 -24.80 14.33 -15.96
CA ASN A 94 -25.50 15.11 -17.00
C ASN A 94 -25.53 14.39 -18.36
N ASN A 95 -25.85 13.08 -18.34
CA ASN A 95 -25.92 12.20 -19.50
C ASN A 95 -24.57 11.91 -20.20
N VAL A 96 -23.44 12.18 -19.53
CA VAL A 96 -22.10 11.81 -19.98
C VAL A 96 -21.53 10.74 -19.05
N ILE A 97 -21.12 9.60 -19.58
CA ILE A 97 -20.43 8.57 -18.78
C ILE A 97 -18.99 9.03 -18.55
N ILE A 98 -18.60 9.17 -17.29
CA ILE A 98 -17.25 9.57 -16.87
C ILE A 98 -16.66 8.44 -16.02
N ALA A 99 -15.52 7.90 -16.43
CA ALA A 99 -14.81 6.87 -15.68
C ALA A 99 -14.18 7.44 -14.40
N GLY A 100 -14.30 6.72 -13.29
CA GLY A 100 -13.51 6.93 -12.07
C GLY A 100 -12.39 5.90 -11.92
N GLN A 101 -12.58 4.70 -12.46
CA GLN A 101 -11.59 3.62 -12.51
C GLN A 101 -11.65 2.89 -13.85
N PHE A 102 -10.50 2.37 -14.30
CA PHE A 102 -10.37 1.64 -15.56
C PHE A 102 -9.27 0.58 -15.42
N SER A 103 -9.65 -0.70 -15.42
CA SER A 103 -8.73 -1.83 -15.44
C SER A 103 -8.77 -2.58 -16.77
N VAL A 104 -7.65 -3.21 -17.12
CA VAL A 104 -7.43 -3.92 -18.38
C VAL A 104 -6.91 -5.33 -18.12
N SER A 105 -7.53 -6.29 -18.79
CA SER A 105 -7.07 -7.67 -18.90
C SER A 105 -7.12 -8.12 -20.37
N GLN A 106 -6.56 -9.29 -20.68
CA GLN A 106 -6.91 -9.97 -21.94
C GLN A 106 -8.20 -10.78 -21.72
N LEU A 107 -8.24 -11.51 -20.61
CA LEU A 107 -9.38 -12.23 -20.05
C LEU A 107 -9.21 -12.19 -18.53
N ASP A 108 -10.17 -11.62 -17.80
CA ASP A 108 -10.02 -11.25 -16.38
C ASP A 108 -9.77 -12.47 -15.47
N LEU A 109 -10.46 -13.58 -15.73
CA LEU A 109 -10.33 -14.82 -14.96
C LEU A 109 -9.42 -15.86 -15.63
N ALA A 110 -8.57 -15.46 -16.58
CA ALA A 110 -7.65 -16.39 -17.23
C ALA A 110 -6.50 -16.79 -16.28
N ALA A 111 -6.60 -18.01 -15.77
CA ALA A 111 -5.54 -18.68 -15.04
C ALA A 111 -5.48 -20.15 -15.46
N ALA A 112 -4.30 -20.75 -15.32
CA ALA A 112 -4.09 -22.16 -15.60
C ALA A 112 -3.05 -22.74 -14.65
N SER A 113 -2.95 -24.06 -14.64
CA SER A 113 -1.97 -24.79 -13.85
C SER A 113 -1.38 -25.95 -14.65
N GLY A 114 -0.22 -26.44 -14.22
CA GLY A 114 0.39 -27.58 -14.87
C GLY A 114 1.76 -27.93 -14.31
N THR A 115 2.30 -29.05 -14.80
CA THR A 115 3.63 -29.52 -14.44
C THR A 115 4.65 -29.07 -15.48
N ILE A 116 5.78 -28.53 -15.01
CA ILE A 116 6.91 -28.16 -15.87
C ILE A 116 7.50 -29.44 -16.50
N GLU A 117 7.50 -29.50 -17.83
CA GLU A 117 8.11 -30.56 -18.64
C GLU A 117 9.57 -30.25 -18.98
N ALA A 118 9.86 -28.99 -19.34
CA ALA A 118 11.19 -28.54 -19.70
C ALA A 118 11.41 -27.06 -19.34
N LEU A 119 12.64 -26.73 -18.98
CA LEU A 119 13.11 -25.35 -18.78
C LEU A 119 14.24 -25.09 -19.77
N SER A 120 14.23 -23.92 -20.39
CA SER A 120 15.27 -23.49 -21.33
C SER A 120 16.01 -22.27 -20.80
N THR A 121 17.29 -22.15 -21.15
CA THR A 121 18.16 -21.04 -20.72
C THR A 121 17.71 -19.67 -21.27
N ASN A 122 16.88 -19.66 -22.31
CA ASN A 122 16.23 -18.47 -22.85
C ASN A 122 14.95 -18.06 -22.09
N GLY A 123 14.70 -18.64 -20.92
CA GLY A 123 13.56 -18.34 -20.05
C GLY A 123 12.25 -19.07 -20.40
N ALA A 124 12.23 -19.92 -21.44
CA ALA A 124 11.03 -20.66 -21.80
C ALA A 124 10.73 -21.80 -20.81
N ILE A 125 9.46 -21.89 -20.40
CA ILE A 125 8.95 -22.91 -19.47
C ILE A 125 7.90 -23.74 -20.23
N LYS A 126 8.21 -24.99 -20.58
CA LYS A 126 7.26 -25.87 -21.26
C LYS A 126 6.36 -26.56 -20.24
N ILE A 127 5.05 -26.42 -20.37
CA ILE A 127 4.08 -27.19 -19.59
C ILE A 127 3.80 -28.53 -20.27
N ARG A 128 3.79 -29.61 -19.49
CA ARG A 128 3.44 -30.95 -19.97
C ARG A 128 2.04 -30.94 -20.57
N ASN A 129 1.91 -31.38 -21.83
CA ASN A 129 0.65 -31.37 -22.59
C ASN A 129 -0.01 -29.96 -22.68
N GLY A 130 0.76 -28.89 -22.50
CA GLY A 130 0.26 -27.52 -22.42
C GLY A 130 1.09 -26.52 -23.20
N PRO A 131 0.89 -25.21 -22.98
CA PRO A 131 1.59 -24.16 -23.70
C PRO A 131 3.07 -24.06 -23.28
N THR A 132 3.81 -23.24 -24.02
CA THR A 132 5.11 -22.72 -23.57
C THR A 132 4.86 -21.39 -22.89
N LEU A 133 5.43 -21.19 -21.71
CA LEU A 133 5.34 -19.93 -20.97
C LEU A 133 6.62 -19.11 -21.12
N ARG A 134 6.47 -17.79 -21.06
CA ARG A 134 7.56 -16.82 -20.82
C ARG A 134 7.14 -15.84 -19.75
N ILE A 135 8.04 -15.54 -18.82
CA ILE A 135 7.79 -14.51 -17.80
C ILE A 135 8.06 -13.14 -18.44
N ASN A 136 7.08 -12.24 -18.39
CA ASN A 136 7.23 -10.87 -18.86
C ASN A 136 8.03 -10.04 -17.85
N ASP A 137 9.34 -10.18 -17.92
CA ASP A 137 10.28 -9.64 -16.95
C ASP A 137 11.30 -8.76 -17.70
N PRO A 138 10.98 -7.48 -17.96
CA PRO A 138 11.84 -6.62 -18.78
C PRO A 138 13.23 -6.39 -18.17
N ARG A 139 13.37 -6.52 -16.85
CA ARG A 139 14.65 -6.35 -16.13
C ARG A 139 15.39 -7.67 -15.90
N ALA A 140 14.88 -8.79 -16.43
CA ALA A 140 15.46 -10.12 -16.30
C ALA A 140 15.80 -10.49 -14.84
N ARG A 141 14.90 -10.20 -13.89
CA ARG A 141 14.99 -10.62 -12.48
C ARG A 141 14.75 -12.12 -12.33
N TYR A 142 13.61 -12.63 -12.79
CA TYR A 142 13.16 -14.00 -12.62
C TYR A 142 13.63 -14.93 -13.73
N SER A 143 13.82 -14.43 -14.95
CA SER A 143 14.18 -15.26 -16.11
C SER A 143 15.18 -14.58 -17.03
N ALA A 144 15.37 -15.11 -18.25
CA ALA A 144 16.21 -14.50 -19.29
C ALA A 144 15.66 -13.15 -19.81
N GLY A 145 14.44 -12.79 -19.42
CA GLY A 145 13.79 -11.52 -19.75
C GLY A 145 12.86 -11.59 -20.95
N TYR A 146 11.85 -10.73 -20.94
CA TYR A 146 10.90 -10.52 -22.04
C TYR A 146 10.31 -9.12 -21.87
N ASP A 147 10.28 -8.31 -22.92
CA ASP A 147 9.93 -6.88 -22.89
C ASP A 147 8.98 -6.45 -24.01
N SER A 148 8.47 -7.40 -24.79
CA SER A 148 7.68 -7.08 -25.98
C SER A 148 6.29 -6.50 -25.65
N LEU A 149 5.81 -6.74 -24.42
CA LEU A 149 4.50 -6.32 -23.91
C LEU A 149 4.69 -5.45 -22.66
N PRO A 150 4.71 -4.12 -22.79
CA PRO A 150 5.15 -3.23 -21.71
C PRO A 150 4.18 -3.12 -20.52
N PHE A 151 2.92 -3.55 -20.66
CA PHE A 151 1.88 -3.32 -19.64
C PHE A 151 1.55 -4.54 -18.78
N PHE A 152 1.82 -5.76 -19.25
CA PHE A 152 1.51 -7.01 -18.55
C PHE A 152 2.76 -7.62 -17.93
N THR A 153 3.54 -6.81 -17.20
CA THR A 153 4.82 -7.24 -16.63
C THR A 153 4.59 -8.06 -15.37
N ALA A 154 5.49 -9.01 -15.10
CA ALA A 154 5.69 -9.50 -13.75
C ALA A 154 6.21 -8.35 -12.88
N ASP A 155 5.65 -8.19 -11.69
CA ASP A 155 6.20 -7.27 -10.69
C ASP A 155 7.60 -7.75 -10.30
N ASP A 156 8.59 -6.88 -10.46
CA ASP A 156 10.01 -7.17 -10.28
C ASP A 156 10.61 -6.54 -9.00
N GLU A 157 9.78 -5.87 -8.20
CA GLU A 157 10.06 -5.36 -6.86
C GLU A 157 9.35 -6.18 -5.78
N ASN A 158 8.07 -6.49 -6.00
CA ASN A 158 7.29 -7.46 -5.22
C ASN A 158 7.30 -8.79 -5.96
N ALA A 159 7.65 -9.88 -5.26
CA ALA A 159 7.72 -11.18 -5.90
C ALA A 159 6.34 -11.62 -6.43
N SER A 160 6.11 -11.48 -7.75
CA SER A 160 4.93 -12.00 -8.46
C SER A 160 5.16 -13.42 -9.00
N ILE A 161 6.42 -13.84 -9.05
CA ILE A 161 6.89 -15.18 -9.38
C ILE A 161 7.40 -15.82 -8.09
N THR A 162 6.57 -16.64 -7.44
CA THR A 162 6.78 -17.05 -6.05
C THR A 162 6.62 -18.55 -5.83
N SER A 163 7.10 -19.02 -4.69
CA SER A 163 6.73 -20.29 -4.08
C SER A 163 5.35 -20.18 -3.44
N PHE A 164 4.79 -21.30 -3.00
CA PHE A 164 3.52 -21.34 -2.26
C PHE A 164 3.55 -20.43 -1.02
N SER A 165 4.69 -20.37 -0.33
CA SER A 165 4.95 -19.57 0.86
C SER A 165 5.27 -18.09 0.58
N GLY A 166 5.35 -17.68 -0.70
CA GLY A 166 5.64 -16.31 -1.12
C GLY A 166 7.12 -15.98 -1.33
N PHE A 167 8.02 -16.96 -1.27
CA PHE A 167 9.45 -16.76 -1.53
C PHE A 167 9.71 -16.62 -3.04
N PRO A 168 10.59 -15.72 -3.51
CA PRO A 168 10.80 -15.49 -4.93
C PRO A 168 11.47 -16.67 -5.66
N MET A 169 10.92 -17.01 -6.83
CA MET A 169 11.34 -18.13 -7.66
C MET A 169 11.96 -17.66 -8.97
N CYS A 170 12.83 -18.47 -9.58
CA CYS A 170 13.52 -18.10 -10.80
C CYS A 170 13.64 -19.26 -11.81
N VAL A 171 13.77 -18.90 -13.09
CA VAL A 171 14.09 -19.82 -14.18
C VAL A 171 15.60 -19.82 -14.41
N PRO A 172 16.29 -20.97 -14.31
CA PRO A 172 17.74 -21.02 -14.52
C PRO A 172 18.15 -20.57 -15.93
N ARG A 173 19.11 -19.63 -16.03
CA ARG A 173 19.66 -19.14 -17.31
C ARG A 173 20.86 -19.93 -17.80
N GLY A 174 21.36 -20.86 -16.99
CA GLY A 174 22.49 -21.72 -17.31
C GLY A 174 23.21 -22.22 -16.06
N PRO A 175 24.26 -23.05 -16.21
CA PRO A 175 25.09 -23.49 -15.10
C PRO A 175 25.75 -22.30 -14.39
N GLY A 176 25.67 -22.26 -13.06
CA GLY A 176 26.30 -21.19 -12.26
C GLY A 176 25.58 -19.85 -12.30
N ASP A 177 24.29 -19.81 -12.67
CA ASP A 177 23.47 -18.58 -12.64
C ASP A 177 23.43 -17.97 -11.22
N ALA A 178 24.09 -16.83 -11.05
CA ALA A 178 24.19 -16.13 -9.76
C ALA A 178 22.84 -15.57 -9.28
N LYS A 179 21.93 -15.25 -10.21
CA LYS A 179 20.57 -14.78 -9.91
C LYS A 179 19.60 -15.94 -9.70
N CYS A 180 19.99 -17.15 -10.08
CA CYS A 180 19.17 -18.36 -9.90
C CYS A 180 20.02 -19.56 -9.42
N PRO A 181 20.61 -19.46 -8.21
CA PRO A 181 21.61 -20.43 -7.75
C PRO A 181 20.99 -21.80 -7.46
N ASP A 182 21.47 -22.85 -8.13
CA ASP A 182 20.97 -24.23 -7.94
C ASP A 182 21.08 -24.70 -6.47
N GLY A 183 22.16 -24.30 -5.79
CA GLY A 183 22.41 -24.64 -4.39
C GLY A 183 21.42 -24.05 -3.39
N ASN A 184 20.62 -23.05 -3.80
CA ASN A 184 19.58 -22.48 -2.93
C ASN A 184 18.31 -23.32 -2.90
N ARG A 185 18.26 -24.41 -3.69
CA ARG A 185 17.21 -25.44 -3.62
C ARG A 185 17.80 -26.82 -3.28
N PRO A 186 17.58 -27.32 -2.06
CA PRO A 186 17.99 -28.68 -1.68
C PRO A 186 17.47 -29.74 -2.65
N ALA A 187 18.26 -30.79 -2.90
CA ALA A 187 17.89 -31.87 -3.79
C ALA A 187 16.71 -32.70 -3.23
N GLY A 188 15.72 -33.01 -4.07
CA GLY A 188 14.61 -33.90 -3.73
C GLY A 188 13.60 -33.37 -2.71
N SER A 189 13.71 -32.11 -2.26
CA SER A 189 12.76 -31.50 -1.33
C SER A 189 11.83 -30.49 -2.00
N THR A 190 10.56 -30.53 -1.61
CA THR A 190 9.52 -29.54 -1.96
C THR A 190 9.07 -28.72 -0.75
N SER A 191 9.61 -28.99 0.45
CA SER A 191 9.40 -28.18 1.66
C SER A 191 10.72 -28.08 2.44
N PHE A 192 11.26 -26.87 2.62
CA PHE A 192 12.56 -26.68 3.25
C PHE A 192 12.76 -25.24 3.76
N ILE A 193 13.69 -25.08 4.70
CA ILE A 193 14.23 -23.77 5.07
C ILE A 193 15.30 -23.39 4.05
N VAL A 194 15.17 -22.21 3.44
CA VAL A 194 16.08 -21.75 2.40
C VAL A 194 17.51 -21.55 2.93
N PRO A 195 18.56 -21.98 2.23
CA PRO A 195 19.95 -21.73 2.63
C PRO A 195 20.29 -20.23 2.68
N ASN A 196 19.90 -19.48 1.64
CA ASN A 196 20.11 -18.04 1.54
C ASN A 196 18.81 -17.32 1.16
N ALA A 197 18.23 -16.63 2.14
CA ALA A 197 17.00 -15.87 1.97
C ALA A 197 17.18 -14.54 1.23
N THR A 198 18.36 -14.25 0.67
CA THR A 198 18.62 -13.07 -0.17
C THR A 198 18.79 -13.41 -1.64
N GLN A 199 18.66 -14.69 -1.99
CA GLN A 199 18.76 -15.21 -3.35
C GLN A 199 17.49 -15.98 -3.71
N MET A 200 17.11 -15.98 -4.97
CA MET A 200 15.93 -16.72 -5.45
C MET A 200 16.13 -18.23 -5.40
N VAL A 201 15.03 -18.97 -5.47
CA VAL A 201 15.03 -20.44 -5.54
C VAL A 201 14.72 -20.89 -6.98
N PRO A 202 15.53 -21.77 -7.58
CA PRO A 202 15.32 -22.24 -8.95
C PRO A 202 14.08 -23.15 -9.07
N MET A 203 13.30 -22.91 -10.13
CA MET A 203 12.31 -23.86 -10.64
C MET A 203 13.00 -25.09 -11.23
N ARG A 204 12.32 -26.24 -11.20
CA ARG A 204 12.81 -27.52 -11.72
C ARG A 204 11.72 -28.21 -12.55
N VAL A 205 12.17 -29.04 -13.49
CA VAL A 205 11.27 -29.98 -14.19
C VAL A 205 10.55 -30.85 -13.16
N GLY A 206 9.24 -31.02 -13.33
CA GLY A 206 8.38 -31.72 -12.39
C GLY A 206 7.67 -30.82 -11.37
N ASP A 207 8.06 -29.56 -11.23
CA ASP A 207 7.31 -28.63 -10.38
C ASP A 207 5.90 -28.41 -10.93
N TYR A 208 4.93 -28.39 -10.01
CA TYR A 208 3.57 -27.98 -10.32
C TYR A 208 3.44 -26.48 -10.09
N ILE A 209 2.90 -25.76 -11.07
CA ILE A 209 2.74 -24.32 -11.03
C ILE A 209 1.30 -23.91 -11.33
N GLU A 210 0.88 -22.81 -10.73
CA GLU A 210 -0.31 -22.03 -11.09
C GLU A 210 0.17 -20.71 -11.69
N TYR A 211 -0.44 -20.24 -12.78
CA TYR A 211 0.00 -19.04 -13.46
C TYR A 211 -1.15 -18.25 -14.08
N SER A 212 -0.94 -16.94 -14.16
CA SER A 212 -1.78 -15.96 -14.86
C SER A 212 -0.94 -15.23 -15.91
N GLY A 213 -1.53 -15.00 -17.06
CA GLY A 213 -0.81 -14.49 -18.23
C GLY A 213 -1.72 -14.21 -19.40
N ILE A 214 -1.12 -13.62 -20.44
CA ILE A 214 -1.80 -13.29 -21.70
C ILE A 214 -1.32 -14.21 -22.81
N GLN A 215 -2.23 -14.63 -23.68
CA GLN A 215 -1.94 -15.49 -24.81
C GLN A 215 -1.37 -14.65 -25.97
N VAL A 216 -0.21 -15.07 -26.50
CA VAL A 216 0.43 -14.50 -27.69
C VAL A 216 0.90 -15.64 -28.59
N GLY A 217 0.14 -15.90 -29.66
CA GLY A 217 0.39 -17.07 -30.51
C GLY A 217 0.27 -18.36 -29.70
N ASP A 218 1.32 -19.20 -29.72
CA ASP A 218 1.39 -20.47 -28.98
C ASP A 218 2.04 -20.33 -27.59
N GLU A 219 2.46 -19.12 -27.22
CA GLU A 219 3.05 -18.82 -25.92
C GLU A 219 2.05 -18.13 -24.99
N THR A 220 2.16 -18.42 -23.70
CA THR A 220 1.52 -17.62 -22.65
C THR A 220 2.57 -16.74 -21.99
N ILE A 221 2.35 -15.43 -22.03
CA ILE A 221 3.22 -14.43 -21.44
C ILE A 221 2.73 -14.15 -20.03
N VAL A 222 3.50 -14.59 -19.05
CA VAL A 222 3.14 -14.70 -17.64
C VAL A 222 3.53 -13.42 -16.89
N TYR A 223 2.59 -12.89 -16.11
CA TYR A 223 2.81 -11.80 -15.15
C TYR A 223 2.67 -12.25 -13.70
N GLY A 224 2.09 -13.42 -13.43
CA GLY A 224 1.98 -14.00 -12.09
C GLY A 224 2.16 -15.51 -12.11
N MET A 225 2.93 -16.04 -11.16
CA MET A 225 3.17 -17.48 -11.05
C MET A 225 3.40 -17.90 -9.60
N VAL A 226 2.79 -19.03 -9.23
CA VAL A 226 2.99 -19.69 -7.95
C VAL A 226 3.48 -21.10 -8.19
N VAL A 227 4.69 -21.39 -7.73
CA VAL A 227 5.28 -22.72 -7.73
C VAL A 227 4.86 -23.42 -6.45
N ASN A 228 4.23 -24.61 -6.56
CA ASN A 228 3.73 -25.39 -5.44
C ASN A 228 4.87 -26.09 -4.67
N ILE A 229 5.77 -25.28 -4.11
CA ILE A 229 6.82 -25.67 -3.18
C ILE A 229 6.75 -24.76 -1.96
N ASP A 230 7.06 -25.30 -0.78
CA ASP A 230 7.09 -24.58 0.48
C ASP A 230 8.53 -24.17 0.81
N VAL A 231 8.83 -22.89 0.64
CA VAL A 231 10.15 -22.31 0.93
C VAL A 231 10.04 -21.46 2.19
N GLN A 232 10.59 -21.97 3.29
CA GLN A 232 10.52 -21.32 4.59
C GLN A 232 11.79 -20.51 4.88
N THR A 233 11.64 -19.52 5.75
CA THR A 233 12.73 -18.68 6.27
C THR A 233 12.75 -18.77 7.79
N SER A 234 13.91 -18.62 8.42
CA SER A 234 14.00 -18.75 9.88
C SER A 234 15.12 -17.91 10.49
N GLY A 235 15.14 -17.79 11.82
CA GLY A 235 16.17 -17.04 12.53
C GLY A 235 16.23 -15.58 12.06
N ALA A 236 17.44 -15.12 11.71
CA ALA A 236 17.70 -13.76 11.25
C ALA A 236 17.42 -13.53 9.75
N GLN A 237 16.95 -14.54 9.01
CA GLN A 237 16.57 -14.37 7.60
C GLN A 237 15.36 -13.44 7.48
N PRO A 238 15.27 -12.58 6.43
CA PRO A 238 14.05 -11.84 6.15
C PRO A 238 12.88 -12.82 5.87
N GLY A 239 11.66 -12.41 6.22
CA GLY A 239 10.46 -13.14 5.83
C GLY A 239 9.95 -12.70 4.45
N TYR A 240 9.10 -13.52 3.84
CA TYR A 240 8.39 -13.20 2.61
C TYR A 240 6.90 -13.40 2.83
N VAL A 241 6.09 -12.62 2.12
CA VAL A 241 4.63 -12.68 2.18
C VAL A 241 4.08 -12.81 0.77
N ARG A 242 3.04 -13.63 0.64
CA ARG A 242 2.21 -13.70 -0.56
C ARG A 242 0.80 -13.29 -0.17
N VAL A 243 0.25 -12.32 -0.87
CA VAL A 243 -1.16 -11.92 -0.73
C VAL A 243 -1.96 -12.68 -1.77
N GLU A 244 -2.99 -13.41 -1.33
CA GLU A 244 -3.90 -14.15 -2.21
C GLU A 244 -5.16 -13.35 -2.53
N ASP A 245 -5.59 -12.51 -1.60
CA ASP A 245 -6.86 -11.77 -1.70
C ASP A 245 -6.73 -10.43 -0.96
N ALA A 246 -7.14 -9.35 -1.61
CA ALA A 246 -7.20 -8.00 -1.06
C ALA A 246 -8.46 -7.28 -1.58
N LEU A 247 -9.53 -7.41 -0.81
CA LEU A 247 -10.83 -6.82 -1.12
C LEU A 247 -10.97 -5.49 -0.38
N ILE A 248 -11.25 -4.42 -1.13
CA ILE A 248 -11.52 -3.10 -0.56
C ILE A 248 -13.00 -2.78 -0.72
N GLY A 249 -13.73 -2.89 0.39
CA GLY A 249 -15.10 -2.40 0.48
C GLY A 249 -15.11 -0.88 0.59
N VAL A 250 -15.53 -0.18 -0.46
CA VAL A 250 -15.65 1.28 -0.43
C VAL A 250 -16.80 1.63 0.51
N GLN A 251 -16.50 2.42 1.54
CA GLN A 251 -17.50 2.84 2.52
C GLN A 251 -18.27 4.07 2.00
N ASP A 252 -19.56 4.11 2.29
CA ASP A 252 -20.48 5.20 1.95
C ASP A 252 -21.45 5.41 3.13
N ALA A 253 -21.68 6.67 3.50
CA ALA A 253 -22.53 7.05 4.62
C ALA A 253 -24.03 7.11 4.27
N SER A 254 -24.38 6.95 2.99
CA SER A 254 -25.76 6.97 2.51
C SER A 254 -26.56 5.81 3.13
N PRO A 255 -27.73 6.09 3.74
CA PRO A 255 -28.58 5.05 4.30
C PRO A 255 -29.25 4.17 3.22
N LEU A 256 -29.07 4.51 1.94
CA LEU A 256 -29.63 3.77 0.81
C LEU A 256 -28.77 2.58 0.41
N VAL A 257 -27.54 2.47 0.91
CA VAL A 257 -26.58 1.46 0.48
C VAL A 257 -25.98 0.67 1.63
N GLU A 258 -25.54 -0.55 1.30
CA GLU A 258 -24.78 -1.41 2.18
C GLU A 258 -23.36 -1.57 1.62
N ALA A 259 -22.35 -1.07 2.36
CA ALA A 259 -20.95 -1.21 2.00
C ALA A 259 -20.39 -2.58 2.38
N ALA A 260 -19.46 -3.11 1.58
CA ALA A 260 -18.75 -4.35 1.90
C ALA A 260 -17.68 -4.15 2.98
N ARG A 261 -17.14 -5.25 3.49
CA ARG A 261 -16.01 -5.26 4.44
C ARG A 261 -14.67 -5.29 3.70
N HIS A 262 -13.59 -4.83 4.33
CA HIS A 262 -12.25 -5.10 3.81
C HIS A 262 -11.79 -6.50 4.22
N ARG A 263 -11.04 -7.15 3.34
CA ARG A 263 -10.47 -8.46 3.60
C ARG A 263 -9.07 -8.55 3.00
N PHE A 264 -8.12 -9.02 3.80
CA PHE A 264 -6.80 -9.38 3.32
C PHE A 264 -6.50 -10.83 3.73
N VAL A 265 -6.03 -11.63 2.79
CA VAL A 265 -5.65 -13.02 3.02
C VAL A 265 -4.31 -13.28 2.37
N GLY A 266 -3.44 -14.02 3.05
CA GLY A 266 -2.19 -14.44 2.45
C GLY A 266 -1.48 -15.53 3.22
N LEU A 267 -0.27 -15.82 2.77
CA LEU A 267 0.67 -16.74 3.39
C LEU A 267 1.99 -16.02 3.67
N ALA A 268 2.84 -16.69 4.45
CA ALA A 268 4.17 -16.22 4.76
C ALA A 268 5.20 -17.36 4.80
N SER A 269 6.46 -17.04 4.52
CA SER A 269 7.58 -17.99 4.63
C SER A 269 7.95 -18.36 6.07
N ARG A 270 7.33 -17.72 7.08
CA ARG A 270 7.54 -18.00 8.49
C ARG A 270 6.34 -17.56 9.32
N SER A 271 6.20 -18.13 10.52
CA SER A 271 5.03 -17.90 11.39
C SER A 271 5.32 -17.23 12.72
N ASP A 272 6.58 -16.97 13.02
CA ASP A 272 7.06 -16.41 14.29
C ASP A 272 7.12 -14.87 14.29
N LEU A 273 6.76 -14.22 13.18
CA LEU A 273 6.69 -12.77 13.04
C LEU A 273 5.25 -12.32 12.70
N PRO A 274 4.83 -11.14 13.17
CA PRO A 274 3.52 -10.59 12.86
C PRO A 274 3.46 -10.07 11.41
N ILE A 275 2.24 -9.98 10.88
CA ILE A 275 1.91 -9.27 9.64
C ILE A 275 1.32 -7.90 9.98
N THR A 276 1.82 -6.85 9.34
CA THR A 276 1.28 -5.50 9.46
C THR A 276 0.91 -4.96 8.08
N ILE A 277 -0.28 -4.38 7.96
CA ILE A 277 -0.84 -3.83 6.72
C ILE A 277 -0.92 -2.32 6.85
N TRP A 278 -0.38 -1.62 5.86
CA TRP A 278 -0.39 -0.16 5.74
C TRP A 278 -1.09 0.24 4.45
N ALA A 279 -1.93 1.26 4.50
CA ALA A 279 -2.33 2.01 3.31
C ALA A 279 -1.14 2.86 2.86
N ILE A 280 -0.86 2.87 1.56
CA ILE A 280 0.12 3.76 0.94
C ILE A 280 -0.63 5.01 0.48
N ASP A 281 -0.55 6.10 1.24
CA ASP A 281 -1.14 7.38 0.88
C ASP A 281 -0.12 8.19 0.06
N GLU A 282 -0.51 8.69 -1.11
CA GLU A 282 0.36 9.42 -2.04
C GLU A 282 0.16 10.94 -1.89
N ASP A 283 1.25 11.72 -1.85
CA ASP A 283 1.17 13.17 -1.96
C ASP A 283 0.73 13.56 -3.37
N PRO A 284 -0.36 14.35 -3.52
CA PRO A 284 -0.93 14.66 -4.83
C PRO A 284 -0.08 15.58 -5.70
N CYS A 285 1.01 16.14 -5.18
CA CYS A 285 1.91 17.04 -5.88
C CYS A 285 3.27 16.41 -6.19
N THR A 286 3.84 15.66 -5.24
CA THR A 286 5.18 15.06 -5.39
C THR A 286 5.14 13.58 -5.73
N GLY A 287 4.06 12.88 -5.40
CA GLY A 287 3.97 11.41 -5.50
C GLY A 287 4.66 10.69 -4.34
N ASP A 288 5.14 11.42 -3.33
CA ASP A 288 5.79 10.81 -2.19
C ASP A 288 4.80 9.94 -1.39
N GLU A 289 5.23 8.73 -1.05
CA GLU A 289 4.43 7.79 -0.27
C GLU A 289 4.52 8.10 1.23
N SER A 290 3.37 8.02 1.90
CA SER A 290 3.27 7.93 3.36
C SER A 290 2.49 6.68 3.75
N TYR A 291 2.76 6.13 4.93
CA TYR A 291 2.19 4.86 5.35
C TYR A 291 1.26 5.05 6.54
N ARG A 292 0.00 4.66 6.36
CA ARG A 292 -1.01 4.73 7.42
C ARG A 292 -1.42 3.32 7.85
N LEU A 293 -1.33 3.04 9.14
CA LEU A 293 -1.60 1.71 9.68
C LEU A 293 -3.05 1.33 9.44
N VAL A 294 -3.27 0.14 8.89
CA VAL A 294 -4.60 -0.42 8.64
C VAL A 294 -4.90 -1.54 9.63
N ALA A 295 -3.98 -2.49 9.77
CA ALA A 295 -4.15 -3.63 10.66
C ALA A 295 -2.83 -4.31 11.02
N THR A 296 -2.84 -5.06 12.12
CA THR A 296 -1.78 -6.03 12.46
C THR A 296 -2.42 -7.35 12.85
N THR A 297 -1.84 -8.47 12.40
CA THR A 297 -2.29 -9.83 12.73
C THR A 297 -1.10 -10.76 12.90
N ASN A 298 -1.31 -11.93 13.47
CA ASN A 298 -0.28 -12.97 13.56
C ASN A 298 -0.51 -14.01 12.47
N VAL A 299 0.59 -14.62 12.02
CA VAL A 299 0.54 -15.78 11.14
C VAL A 299 0.11 -17.01 11.93
N VAL A 300 -0.83 -17.79 11.39
CA VAL A 300 -1.25 -19.06 11.98
C VAL A 300 -0.22 -20.13 11.62
N ALA A 301 0.63 -20.47 12.59
CA ALA A 301 1.63 -21.53 12.47
C ALA A 301 0.97 -22.85 12.04
N SER A 302 1.25 -23.24 10.81
CA SER A 302 0.69 -24.42 10.14
C SER A 302 1.52 -24.71 8.90
N ALA A 303 1.29 -25.83 8.22
CA ALA A 303 1.96 -26.10 6.94
C ALA A 303 1.74 -25.00 5.88
N ARG A 304 0.71 -24.16 6.04
CA ARG A 304 0.43 -23.04 5.12
C ARG A 304 0.93 -21.69 5.62
N ASN A 305 1.23 -21.52 6.90
CA ASN A 305 1.54 -20.21 7.50
C ASN A 305 0.59 -19.11 7.03
N LYS A 306 -0.72 -19.38 7.12
CA LYS A 306 -1.77 -18.48 6.64
C LYS A 306 -1.98 -17.33 7.62
N TRP A 307 -2.28 -16.15 7.10
CA TRP A 307 -2.79 -15.00 7.85
C TRP A 307 -4.06 -14.45 7.21
N GLU A 308 -4.89 -13.79 8.01
CA GLU A 308 -6.14 -13.20 7.55
C GLU A 308 -6.49 -11.96 8.40
N VAL A 309 -6.93 -10.91 7.73
CA VAL A 309 -7.49 -9.69 8.33
C VAL A 309 -8.87 -9.45 7.76
N ARG A 310 -9.84 -9.16 8.62
CA ARG A 310 -11.17 -8.71 8.25
C ARG A 310 -11.49 -7.42 8.99
N ILE A 311 -11.69 -6.34 8.26
CA ILE A 311 -12.05 -5.04 8.83
C ILE A 311 -13.56 -4.88 8.68
N GLN A 312 -14.24 -4.64 9.79
CA GLN A 312 -15.69 -4.53 9.80
C GLN A 312 -16.17 -3.31 9.00
N ARG A 313 -17.36 -3.44 8.41
CA ARG A 313 -18.04 -2.35 7.70
C ARG A 313 -18.19 -1.14 8.63
N GLY A 314 -18.03 0.06 8.10
CA GLY A 314 -18.09 1.30 8.88
C GLY A 314 -16.87 1.55 9.80
N THR A 315 -15.84 0.69 9.77
CA THR A 315 -14.55 1.04 10.38
C THR A 315 -13.93 2.18 9.58
N ASP A 316 -13.62 3.29 10.24
CA ASP A 316 -12.85 4.35 9.62
C ASP A 316 -11.40 3.89 9.42
N VAL A 317 -11.05 3.69 8.16
CA VAL A 317 -9.70 3.38 7.70
C VAL A 317 -9.16 4.49 6.81
N GLY A 318 -9.57 5.75 7.07
CA GLY A 318 -9.18 6.91 6.29
C GLY A 318 -9.57 6.82 4.82
N LEU A 319 -8.90 7.60 3.96
CA LEU A 319 -9.08 7.51 2.52
C LEU A 319 -8.59 6.15 2.00
N PHE A 320 -9.34 5.55 1.08
CA PHE A 320 -8.89 4.37 0.36
C PHE A 320 -7.76 4.75 -0.60
N THR A 321 -6.86 3.82 -0.82
CA THR A 321 -5.73 3.97 -1.75
C THR A 321 -5.67 2.77 -2.68
N ARG A 322 -4.85 2.88 -3.73
CA ARG A 322 -4.67 1.82 -4.74
C ARG A 322 -3.67 0.77 -4.32
N ASN A 323 -2.83 1.05 -3.33
CA ASN A 323 -1.76 0.16 -2.90
C ASN A 323 -1.75 -0.01 -1.39
N TYR A 324 -1.61 -1.25 -0.93
CA TYR A 324 -1.43 -1.59 0.48
C TYR A 324 -0.11 -2.30 0.69
N ARG A 325 0.72 -1.79 1.61
CA ARG A 325 1.98 -2.44 1.98
C ARG A 325 1.75 -3.45 3.10
N VAL A 326 2.03 -4.71 2.82
CA VAL A 326 2.02 -5.81 3.78
C VAL A 326 3.46 -6.09 4.21
N LYS A 327 3.73 -6.08 5.51
CA LYS A 327 5.06 -6.35 6.08
C LYS A 327 5.02 -7.56 7.00
N ILE A 328 6.10 -8.35 7.01
CA ILE A 328 6.32 -9.44 7.97
C ILE A 328 7.48 -9.10 8.91
N GLY A 329 7.14 -8.86 10.18
CA GLY A 329 8.07 -8.31 11.15
C GLY A 329 8.63 -6.95 10.72
N ASP A 330 9.76 -6.58 11.30
CA ASP A 330 10.36 -5.25 11.12
C ASP A 330 11.56 -5.24 10.16
N THR A 331 12.07 -6.41 9.76
CA THR A 331 13.22 -6.52 8.85
C THR A 331 12.76 -6.44 7.41
N GLU A 332 13.12 -5.35 6.74
CA GLU A 332 12.95 -5.18 5.30
C GLU A 332 14.32 -4.99 4.65
N ILE A 333 14.60 -5.75 3.60
CA ILE A 333 15.84 -5.64 2.83
C ILE A 333 15.54 -5.73 1.35
N THR A 334 16.29 -5.01 0.53
CA THR A 334 16.32 -5.23 -0.92
C THR A 334 17.39 -6.27 -1.23
N THR A 335 17.02 -7.36 -1.91
CA THR A 335 17.98 -8.37 -2.33
C THR A 335 18.94 -7.81 -3.40
N GLY A 336 20.05 -8.50 -3.67
CA GLY A 336 20.94 -8.12 -4.78
C GLY A 336 20.24 -8.11 -6.14
N ASP A 337 19.11 -8.81 -6.25
CA ASP A 337 18.25 -8.85 -7.43
C ASP A 337 17.13 -7.79 -7.41
N GLY A 338 17.10 -6.87 -6.43
CA GLY A 338 16.13 -5.78 -6.40
C GLY A 338 14.75 -6.12 -5.80
N ILE A 339 14.55 -7.36 -5.32
CA ILE A 339 13.28 -7.80 -4.72
C ILE A 339 13.22 -7.33 -3.27
N SER A 340 12.08 -6.78 -2.84
CA SER A 340 11.84 -6.45 -1.43
C SER A 340 11.53 -7.71 -0.63
N ALA A 341 12.40 -8.04 0.32
CA ALA A 341 12.17 -9.07 1.32
C ALA A 341 11.68 -8.41 2.62
N GLY A 342 10.70 -9.02 3.28
CA GLY A 342 10.04 -8.47 4.48
C GLY A 342 8.84 -7.58 4.19
N SER A 343 8.61 -7.21 2.92
CA SER A 343 7.47 -6.41 2.50
C SER A 343 6.94 -6.86 1.13
N TYR A 344 5.65 -6.60 0.90
CA TYR A 344 4.96 -6.77 -0.37
C TYR A 344 3.94 -5.65 -0.53
N VAL A 345 3.96 -4.95 -1.65
CA VAL A 345 2.93 -3.99 -2.04
C VAL A 345 1.87 -4.71 -2.85
N GLN A 346 0.63 -4.67 -2.35
CA GLN A 346 -0.55 -5.24 -2.99
C GLN A 346 -1.36 -4.12 -3.65
N PRO A 347 -1.42 -4.08 -4.98
CA PRO A 347 -2.41 -3.30 -5.71
C PRO A 347 -3.83 -3.77 -5.36
N VAL A 348 -4.78 -2.85 -5.29
CA VAL A 348 -6.20 -3.20 -5.07
C VAL A 348 -6.82 -3.69 -6.37
N THR A 349 -6.88 -5.00 -6.53
CA THR A 349 -7.44 -5.65 -7.72
C THR A 349 -8.96 -5.79 -7.67
N GLU A 350 -9.58 -5.66 -6.50
CA GLU A 350 -11.04 -5.75 -6.35
C GLU A 350 -11.60 -4.66 -5.44
N TRP A 351 -12.36 -3.76 -6.06
CA TRP A 351 -13.11 -2.69 -5.40
C TRP A 351 -14.58 -3.11 -5.29
N ILE A 352 -15.08 -3.20 -4.07
CA ILE A 352 -16.49 -3.53 -3.83
C ILE A 352 -17.22 -2.26 -3.44
N PHE A 353 -17.92 -1.67 -4.40
CA PHE A 353 -18.76 -0.50 -4.17
C PHE A 353 -20.06 -0.87 -3.43
N PRO A 354 -20.66 0.06 -2.66
CA PRO A 354 -21.88 -0.20 -1.93
C PRO A 354 -23.06 -0.61 -2.81
N GLU A 355 -23.86 -1.55 -2.32
CA GLU A 355 -25.07 -2.04 -3.01
C GLU A 355 -26.33 -1.38 -2.48
N LEU A 356 -27.32 -1.13 -3.35
CA LEU A 356 -28.60 -0.55 -2.96
C LEU A 356 -29.41 -1.52 -2.08
N VAL A 357 -29.83 -1.08 -0.90
CA VAL A 357 -30.58 -1.95 0.05
C VAL A 357 -32.06 -2.08 -0.29
N THR A 358 -32.59 -1.23 -1.16
CA THR A 358 -34.01 -1.21 -1.55
C THR A 358 -34.19 -1.75 -2.97
N PRO A 359 -34.72 -2.97 -3.15
CA PRO A 359 -35.02 -3.51 -4.47
C PRO A 359 -35.91 -2.57 -5.29
N GLY A 360 -35.53 -2.31 -6.55
CA GLY A 360 -36.25 -1.40 -7.45
C GLY A 360 -36.07 0.09 -7.17
N GLY A 361 -35.30 0.47 -6.14
CA GLY A 361 -34.91 1.85 -5.91
C GLY A 361 -33.91 2.36 -6.96
N THR A 362 -33.64 3.67 -6.95
CA THR A 362 -32.59 4.26 -7.79
C THR A 362 -31.25 4.16 -7.07
N PRO A 363 -30.25 3.48 -7.64
CA PRO A 363 -28.91 3.44 -7.07
C PRO A 363 -28.31 4.85 -6.92
N PRO A 364 -27.70 5.20 -5.78
CA PRO A 364 -27.00 6.48 -5.65
C PRO A 364 -25.71 6.49 -6.49
N PRO A 365 -25.16 7.69 -6.78
CA PRO A 365 -23.85 7.82 -7.41
C PRO A 365 -22.76 7.06 -6.66
N ILE A 366 -21.76 6.56 -7.39
CA ILE A 366 -20.54 6.04 -6.78
C ILE A 366 -19.75 7.19 -6.16
N ASP A 367 -19.41 7.06 -4.88
CA ASP A 367 -18.60 8.04 -4.16
C ASP A 367 -17.09 7.82 -4.37
N PHE A 368 -16.51 8.54 -5.33
CA PHE A 368 -15.07 8.55 -5.57
C PHE A 368 -14.30 9.48 -4.61
N THR A 369 -14.98 10.27 -3.77
CA THR A 369 -14.33 11.23 -2.87
C THR A 369 -13.55 10.55 -1.74
N ASN A 370 -13.89 9.29 -1.42
CA ASN A 370 -13.22 8.52 -0.40
C ASN A 370 -11.97 7.78 -0.91
N ILE A 371 -11.65 7.86 -2.21
CA ILE A 371 -10.45 7.26 -2.79
C ILE A 371 -9.40 8.35 -2.99
N GLY A 372 -8.37 8.35 -2.13
CA GLY A 372 -7.38 9.42 -1.99
C GLY A 372 -6.73 9.84 -3.31
N PRO A 373 -6.10 8.93 -4.07
CA PRO A 373 -5.46 9.28 -5.33
C PRO A 373 -6.43 9.82 -6.39
N LEU A 374 -7.67 9.31 -6.45
CA LEU A 374 -8.67 9.84 -7.39
C LEU A 374 -9.13 11.24 -6.96
N ARG A 375 -9.35 11.43 -5.65
CA ARG A 375 -9.78 12.69 -5.03
C ARG A 375 -8.73 13.79 -5.15
N ASN A 376 -7.47 13.49 -4.85
CA ASN A 376 -6.42 14.49 -4.68
C ASN A 376 -5.47 14.57 -5.87
N GLY A 377 -5.20 13.43 -6.52
CA GLY A 377 -4.12 13.25 -7.48
C GLY A 377 -3.16 12.16 -7.04
N PHE A 378 -2.37 11.68 -8.00
CA PHE A 378 -1.34 10.65 -7.87
C PHE A 378 0.07 11.23 -7.70
N GLY A 379 0.20 12.56 -7.70
CA GLY A 379 1.50 13.20 -7.58
C GLY A 379 2.32 13.17 -8.87
N GLU A 380 3.65 13.30 -8.73
CA GLU A 380 4.56 13.28 -9.87
C GLU A 380 4.77 11.86 -10.36
N ILE A 381 4.57 11.67 -11.67
CA ILE A 381 4.94 10.44 -12.36
C ILE A 381 5.73 10.84 -13.60
N SER A 382 7.03 10.51 -13.59
CA SER A 382 7.96 10.71 -14.73
C SER A 382 8.00 12.16 -15.23
N GLY A 383 8.11 13.12 -14.33
CA GLY A 383 8.22 14.56 -14.64
C GLY A 383 6.88 15.29 -14.76
N GLN A 384 5.75 14.59 -14.64
CA GLN A 384 4.41 15.17 -14.80
C GLN A 384 3.58 14.95 -13.55
N VAL A 385 2.95 16.00 -13.03
CA VAL A 385 1.99 15.88 -11.92
C VAL A 385 0.65 15.40 -12.46
N PHE A 386 0.16 14.30 -11.91
CA PHE A 386 -1.16 13.72 -12.13
C PHE A 386 -2.09 14.18 -11.00
N GLY A 387 -2.87 15.23 -11.24
CA GLY A 387 -3.77 15.81 -10.24
C GLY A 387 -5.12 15.08 -10.11
N GLN A 388 -6.08 15.72 -9.43
CA GLN A 388 -7.47 15.25 -9.36
C GLN A 388 -8.04 14.95 -10.76
N LEU A 389 -8.89 13.92 -10.86
CA LEU A 389 -9.55 13.56 -12.12
C LEU A 389 -10.34 14.74 -12.71
N ASN A 390 -10.12 15.01 -14.00
CA ASN A 390 -10.80 16.10 -14.72
C ASN A 390 -11.30 15.68 -16.12
N PRO A 391 -12.62 15.60 -16.38
CA PRO A 391 -13.72 15.98 -15.48
C PRO A 391 -13.86 15.04 -14.29
N TRP A 392 -14.39 15.55 -13.18
CA TRP A 392 -14.68 14.76 -11.99
C TRP A 392 -15.84 13.78 -12.25
N PRO A 393 -15.72 12.49 -11.92
CA PRO A 393 -16.79 11.50 -12.10
C PRO A 393 -17.86 11.61 -11.00
N GLY A 394 -18.38 12.81 -10.74
CA GLY A 394 -19.42 13.05 -9.72
C GLY A 394 -20.06 14.42 -9.87
N ALA A 395 -21.05 14.72 -9.01
CA ALA A 395 -21.83 15.96 -9.11
C ALA A 395 -20.99 17.22 -8.90
N THR A 396 -20.01 17.17 -8.00
CA THR A 396 -19.13 18.28 -7.68
C THR A 396 -17.75 17.75 -7.30
N ALA A 397 -16.71 18.30 -7.91
CA ALA A 397 -15.34 17.97 -7.59
C ALA A 397 -14.99 18.44 -6.16
N PRO A 398 -14.38 17.59 -5.31
CA PRO A 398 -13.85 18.02 -4.02
C PRO A 398 -12.80 19.11 -4.18
N SER A 399 -12.75 20.06 -3.25
CA SER A 399 -11.64 21.01 -3.18
C SER A 399 -10.33 20.29 -2.85
N VAL A 400 -9.29 20.54 -3.64
CA VAL A 400 -7.94 20.01 -3.44
C VAL A 400 -6.95 21.13 -3.14
N ALA A 401 -5.89 20.81 -2.40
CA ALA A 401 -4.78 21.73 -2.21
C ALA A 401 -4.09 21.97 -3.56
N ALA A 402 -3.73 23.22 -3.85
CA ALA A 402 -3.07 23.57 -5.10
C ALA A 402 -1.60 23.13 -5.04
N CYS A 403 -1.15 22.35 -6.03
CA CYS A 403 0.26 22.07 -6.21
C CYS A 403 0.99 23.32 -6.72
N ALA A 404 2.15 23.61 -6.13
CA ALA A 404 3.02 24.66 -6.68
C ALA A 404 3.43 24.26 -8.11
N PRO A 405 3.47 25.20 -9.07
CA PRO A 405 3.92 24.89 -10.42
C PRO A 405 5.35 24.33 -10.40
N PRO A 406 5.70 23.36 -11.27
CA PRO A 406 7.06 22.86 -11.37
C PRO A 406 8.02 24.02 -11.57
N VAL A 407 9.07 24.12 -10.74
CA VAL A 407 10.14 25.08 -10.96
C VAL A 407 10.80 24.77 -12.31
N THR A 408 10.48 25.57 -13.32
CA THR A 408 11.14 25.51 -14.62
C THR A 408 12.58 25.97 -14.42
N SER A 409 13.51 25.03 -14.22
CA SER A 409 14.92 25.37 -14.30
C SER A 409 15.23 25.66 -15.77
N THR A 410 15.32 26.94 -16.12
CA THR A 410 15.91 27.39 -17.38
C THR A 410 17.31 26.79 -17.48
N ALA A 411 17.47 25.79 -18.33
CA ALA A 411 18.76 25.25 -18.70
C ALA A 411 19.59 26.36 -19.34
N ALA A 412 20.65 26.79 -18.65
CA ALA A 412 21.66 27.65 -19.22
C ALA A 412 22.47 26.82 -20.23
N THR A 413 22.41 27.23 -21.50
CA THR A 413 23.20 26.69 -22.60
C THR A 413 24.69 26.88 -22.31
N ALA A 414 25.45 25.80 -22.19
CA ALA A 414 26.91 25.84 -22.16
C ALA A 414 27.48 25.20 -23.42
N THR A 415 28.19 26.01 -24.19
CA THR A 415 28.94 25.68 -25.41
C THR A 415 30.13 24.77 -25.08
N PRO A 416 30.49 23.78 -25.92
CA PRO A 416 31.62 22.90 -25.62
C PRO A 416 32.95 23.59 -25.93
N THR A 417 33.92 23.49 -25.02
CA THR A 417 35.34 23.67 -25.35
C THR A 417 36.11 22.45 -24.86
N ASP A 418 36.85 21.85 -25.78
CA ASP A 418 37.67 20.66 -25.58
C ASP A 418 39.04 21.03 -24.94
N GLY A 419 39.63 20.09 -24.22
CA GLY A 419 40.95 20.24 -23.61
C GLY A 419 41.21 19.22 -22.48
N GLY A 420 41.80 18.07 -22.81
CA GLY A 420 42.20 17.05 -21.84
C GLY A 420 43.55 17.34 -21.16
N THR A 421 43.73 16.81 -19.93
CA THR A 421 44.88 16.00 -19.44
C THR A 421 44.67 15.54 -17.98
N THR A 422 44.78 14.21 -17.74
CA THR A 422 45.38 13.41 -16.62
C THR A 422 45.29 13.84 -15.12
N PRO A 423 45.38 12.92 -14.14
CA PRO A 423 44.33 12.70 -13.15
C PRO A 423 44.76 13.01 -11.70
N THR A 424 44.05 13.94 -11.07
CA THR A 424 43.97 14.10 -9.61
C THR A 424 42.55 14.53 -9.29
N GLY A 425 41.62 13.58 -9.23
CA GLY A 425 40.21 13.87 -9.04
C GLY A 425 39.83 13.86 -7.56
N THR A 426 39.62 15.04 -6.97
CA THR A 426 38.45 15.20 -6.11
C THR A 426 37.24 14.71 -6.93
N PRO A 427 36.38 13.81 -6.41
CA PRO A 427 35.26 13.31 -7.19
C PRO A 427 34.42 14.47 -7.72
N ALA A 428 34.02 14.41 -8.98
CA ALA A 428 33.08 15.39 -9.55
C ALA A 428 31.86 15.50 -8.62
N PRO A 429 31.32 16.72 -8.40
CA PRO A 429 30.17 16.90 -7.51
C PRO A 429 28.99 16.10 -8.07
N ILE A 430 28.64 15.02 -7.38
CA ILE A 430 27.39 14.31 -7.65
C ILE A 430 26.23 15.15 -7.12
N SER A 431 25.16 15.29 -7.90
CA SER A 431 23.92 15.86 -7.41
C SER A 431 23.29 14.86 -6.43
N ILE A 432 22.92 15.31 -5.25
CA ILE A 432 22.15 14.53 -4.29
C ILE A 432 20.88 15.29 -3.95
N THR A 433 19.76 14.59 -3.87
CA THR A 433 18.50 15.12 -3.35
C THR A 433 18.18 14.43 -2.03
N ALA A 434 17.90 15.20 -0.98
CA ALA A 434 17.45 14.71 0.32
C ALA A 434 15.93 14.73 0.36
N SER A 435 15.32 13.76 1.04
CA SER A 435 13.91 13.78 1.43
C SER A 435 13.79 13.46 2.91
N ALA A 436 13.08 14.30 3.66
CA ALA A 436 12.80 14.16 5.09
C ALA A 436 11.48 13.39 5.36
N GLY A 437 10.81 12.95 4.30
CA GLY A 437 9.47 12.37 4.34
C GLY A 437 8.37 13.43 4.45
N ALA A 438 7.12 12.99 4.33
CA ALA A 438 5.96 13.88 4.40
C ALA A 438 5.71 14.42 5.82
N ASP A 439 5.03 15.56 5.88
CA ASP A 439 4.54 16.14 7.12
C ASP A 439 3.65 15.14 7.88
N LEU A 440 3.87 15.03 9.19
CA LEU A 440 3.19 14.07 10.04
C LEU A 440 2.19 14.79 10.94
N THR A 441 0.97 14.29 11.04
CA THR A 441 0.08 14.62 12.15
C THR A 441 -0.09 13.39 13.01
N VAL A 442 0.31 13.50 14.28
CA VAL A 442 0.34 12.37 15.22
C VAL A 442 -0.38 12.75 16.51
N LEU A 443 -0.95 11.75 17.20
CA LEU A 443 -1.47 11.96 18.54
C LEU A 443 -0.32 12.43 19.46
N ALA A 444 -0.53 13.51 20.19
CA ALA A 444 0.44 14.00 21.16
C ALA A 444 0.80 12.90 22.19
N GLY A 445 2.08 12.75 22.49
CA GLY A 445 2.63 11.73 23.38
C GLY A 445 3.00 10.41 22.72
N THR A 446 2.80 10.30 21.41
CA THR A 446 3.22 9.12 20.65
C THR A 446 4.69 9.21 20.25
N PHE A 447 5.29 8.05 20.02
CA PHE A 447 6.61 7.94 19.44
C PHE A 447 6.57 8.27 17.95
N VAL A 448 7.49 9.15 17.52
CA VAL A 448 7.66 9.56 16.13
C VAL A 448 9.03 9.09 15.67
N SER A 449 9.07 8.29 14.60
CA SER A 449 10.29 8.01 13.85
C SER A 449 10.24 8.81 12.56
N LEU A 450 11.26 9.63 12.30
CA LEU A 450 11.43 10.27 11.00
C LEU A 450 12.32 9.38 10.13
N SER A 451 12.31 9.64 8.83
CA SER A 451 13.17 8.97 7.88
C SER A 451 13.78 9.99 6.93
N ALA A 452 15.07 9.84 6.65
CA ALA A 452 15.75 10.57 5.62
C ALA A 452 16.22 9.60 4.55
N ILE A 453 15.77 9.84 3.33
CA ILE A 453 16.22 9.11 2.15
C ILE A 453 16.91 10.06 1.18
N GLN A 454 17.68 9.46 0.29
CA GLN A 454 18.35 10.14 -0.80
C GLN A 454 17.80 9.51 -2.09
N THR A 455 17.27 10.33 -3.01
CA THR A 455 16.50 9.84 -4.17
C THR A 455 17.29 9.79 -5.48
N THR A 456 18.60 9.99 -5.44
CA THR A 456 19.46 9.94 -6.65
C THR A 456 20.03 8.54 -6.83
N SER A 457 19.87 7.99 -8.03
CA SER A 457 20.40 6.67 -8.40
C SER A 457 21.92 6.57 -8.22
N ASN A 458 22.41 5.36 -7.93
CA ASN A 458 23.84 5.01 -7.84
C ASN A 458 24.61 5.64 -6.66
N ILE A 459 23.92 5.98 -5.58
CA ILE A 459 24.54 6.42 -4.32
C ILE A 459 24.42 5.31 -3.28
N LEU A 460 25.55 4.88 -2.72
CA LEU A 460 25.57 3.88 -1.66
C LEU A 460 25.17 4.52 -0.33
N VAL A 461 24.31 3.84 0.44
CA VAL A 461 23.88 4.31 1.77
C VAL A 461 25.07 4.48 2.71
N SER A 462 26.13 3.66 2.57
CA SER A 462 27.37 3.77 3.35
C SER A 462 28.14 5.06 3.13
N ASP A 463 27.89 5.75 2.02
CA ASP A 463 28.57 7.00 1.66
C ASP A 463 27.86 8.23 2.23
N LEU A 464 26.72 8.05 2.90
CA LEU A 464 25.88 9.14 3.39
C LEU A 464 26.06 9.37 4.89
N THR A 465 26.05 10.64 5.28
CA THR A 465 25.91 11.06 6.68
C THR A 465 24.71 11.99 6.82
N TYR A 466 24.05 11.93 7.99
CA TYR A 466 22.81 12.65 8.26
C TYR A 466 23.02 13.63 9.41
N ALA A 467 22.32 14.76 9.37
CA ALA A 467 22.28 15.71 10.46
C ALA A 467 20.88 16.30 10.58
N TRP A 468 20.15 15.88 11.62
CA TRP A 468 18.81 16.34 11.93
C TRP A 468 18.82 17.45 12.97
N SER A 469 17.99 18.47 12.74
CA SER A 469 17.79 19.58 13.67
C SER A 469 16.36 20.09 13.59
N GLN A 470 15.73 20.43 14.71
CA GLN A 470 14.52 21.23 14.70
C GLN A 470 14.87 22.67 14.30
N ILE A 471 14.15 23.22 13.31
CA ILE A 471 14.41 24.57 12.77
C ILE A 471 13.25 25.54 13.02
N ALA A 472 12.04 25.05 13.32
CA ALA A 472 10.90 25.89 13.69
C ALA A 472 9.97 25.25 14.73
N GLY A 473 9.14 26.07 15.37
CA GLY A 473 8.20 25.67 16.42
C GLY A 473 8.83 25.57 17.83
N PRO A 474 8.02 25.26 18.87
CA PRO A 474 8.51 25.20 20.25
C PRO A 474 9.48 24.03 20.48
N THR A 475 10.57 24.24 21.21
CA THR A 475 11.57 23.20 21.53
C THR A 475 11.32 22.50 22.87
N THR A 476 10.41 23.03 23.69
CA THR A 476 10.07 22.45 24.99
C THR A 476 9.52 21.03 24.83
N GLY A 477 10.09 20.08 25.58
CA GLY A 477 9.66 18.68 25.58
C GLY A 477 10.14 17.84 24.38
N ILE A 478 10.97 18.40 23.49
CA ILE A 478 11.56 17.67 22.36
C ILE A 478 12.99 17.25 22.70
N THR A 479 13.31 15.98 22.44
CA THR A 479 14.68 15.47 22.38
C THR A 479 14.78 14.50 21.20
N ILE A 480 15.58 14.86 20.20
CA ILE A 480 15.80 14.02 19.01
C ILE A 480 16.85 12.96 19.36
N ALA A 481 16.42 11.71 19.41
CA ALA A 481 17.31 10.55 19.53
C ALA A 481 17.93 10.22 18.17
N ASN A 482 19.22 9.84 18.19
CA ASN A 482 20.01 9.48 17.01
C ASN A 482 19.94 10.53 15.88
N PRO A 483 20.21 11.83 16.16
CA PRO A 483 20.05 12.90 15.17
C PRO A 483 21.02 12.80 13.98
N THR A 484 22.00 11.90 14.03
CA THR A 484 22.93 11.62 12.93
C THR A 484 22.60 10.36 12.14
N SER A 485 21.46 9.73 12.42
CA SER A 485 20.95 8.56 11.71
C SER A 485 20.03 8.96 10.55
N SER A 486 19.86 8.05 9.58
CA SER A 486 18.79 8.15 8.58
C SER A 486 17.40 8.05 9.21
N THR A 487 17.28 7.48 10.41
CA THR A 487 16.01 7.31 11.11
C THR A 487 16.07 7.86 12.55
N PRO A 488 16.09 9.18 12.74
CA PRO A 488 16.02 9.74 14.08
C PRO A 488 14.61 9.58 14.64
N SER A 489 14.46 9.73 15.95
CA SER A 489 13.16 9.62 16.59
C SER A 489 12.99 10.57 17.76
N PHE A 490 11.76 10.88 18.10
CA PHE A 490 11.42 11.65 19.30
C PHE A 490 10.02 11.27 19.79
N VAL A 491 9.61 11.79 20.94
CA VAL A 491 8.23 11.68 21.41
C VAL A 491 7.51 12.97 21.11
N ALA A 492 6.39 12.91 20.40
CA ALA A 492 5.56 14.07 20.12
C ALA A 492 5.13 14.74 21.45
N PRO A 493 5.45 16.01 21.71
CA PRO A 493 5.16 16.61 23.00
C PRO A 493 3.67 16.69 23.29
N MET A 494 3.31 16.56 24.57
CA MET A 494 1.96 16.77 25.06
C MET A 494 1.43 18.17 24.70
N VAL A 495 0.20 18.22 24.19
CA VAL A 495 -0.56 19.46 23.93
C VAL A 495 -1.91 19.41 24.67
N ALA A 496 -2.52 20.58 24.86
CA ALA A 496 -3.85 20.67 25.45
C ALA A 496 -4.91 20.01 24.55
N VAL A 497 -6.01 19.54 25.14
CA VAL A 497 -7.13 18.94 24.37
C VAL A 497 -7.68 19.96 23.37
N GLY A 498 -7.87 19.54 22.13
CA GLY A 498 -8.36 20.39 21.04
C GLY A 498 -7.30 21.33 20.45
N VAL A 499 -6.03 21.18 20.83
CA VAL A 499 -4.90 21.96 20.29
C VAL A 499 -4.04 21.06 19.40
N SER A 500 -3.59 21.62 18.28
CA SER A 500 -2.56 21.03 17.43
C SER A 500 -1.33 21.96 17.42
N GLN A 501 -0.12 21.39 17.51
CA GLN A 501 1.13 22.15 17.57
C GLN A 501 2.17 21.59 16.60
N SER A 502 2.47 22.35 15.55
CA SER A 502 3.47 22.01 14.53
C SER A 502 4.89 22.40 14.92
N ARG A 503 5.85 21.60 14.44
CA ARG A 503 7.31 21.79 14.56
C ARG A 503 7.97 21.34 13.26
N GLU A 504 8.94 22.11 12.79
CA GLU A 504 9.66 21.78 11.55
C GLU A 504 11.04 21.23 11.88
N PHE A 505 11.37 20.08 11.30
CA PHE A 505 12.65 19.40 11.42
C PHE A 505 13.33 19.40 10.06
N ARG A 506 14.63 19.66 10.03
CA ARG A 506 15.45 19.61 8.83
C ARG A 506 16.45 18.47 8.93
N VAL A 507 16.58 17.69 7.86
CA VAL A 507 17.73 16.82 7.63
C VAL A 507 18.70 17.48 6.68
N ILE A 508 19.99 17.33 6.93
CA ILE A 508 21.06 17.55 5.95
C ILE A 508 21.71 16.20 5.67
N ILE A 509 21.66 15.75 4.42
CA ILE A 509 22.37 14.57 3.93
C ILE A 509 23.67 15.04 3.27
N THR A 510 24.80 14.45 3.68
CA THR A 510 26.11 14.71 3.06
C THR A 510 26.64 13.42 2.44
N HIS A 511 26.95 13.45 1.14
CA HIS A 511 27.69 12.39 0.48
C HIS A 511 29.19 12.56 0.79
N THR A 512 29.72 11.68 1.62
CA THR A 512 31.05 11.74 2.21
C THR A 512 32.19 11.72 1.18
N PRO A 513 32.15 10.88 0.11
CA PRO A 513 33.21 10.85 -0.90
C PRO A 513 33.34 12.16 -1.70
N SER A 514 32.22 12.83 -2.04
CA SER A 514 32.26 14.06 -2.86
C SER A 514 32.12 15.36 -2.05
N GLY A 515 31.66 15.28 -0.80
CA GLY A 515 31.30 16.43 0.02
C GLY A 515 29.98 17.13 -0.36
N ALA A 516 29.23 16.60 -1.34
CA ALA A 516 27.94 17.16 -1.76
C ALA A 516 26.93 17.12 -0.60
N LYS A 517 26.10 18.15 -0.49
CA LYS A 517 25.07 18.29 0.55
C LYS A 517 23.71 18.59 -0.06
N SER A 518 22.68 17.95 0.47
CA SER A 518 21.28 18.34 0.27
C SER A 518 20.57 18.37 1.60
N ASN A 519 19.51 19.17 1.69
CA ASN A 519 18.68 19.22 2.87
C ASN A 519 17.20 19.17 2.46
N ASP A 520 16.38 18.74 3.39
CA ASP A 520 14.93 18.75 3.27
C ASP A 520 14.31 18.92 4.66
N THR A 521 13.04 19.34 4.71
CA THR A 521 12.31 19.59 5.94
C THR A 521 11.03 18.76 6.04
N VAL A 522 10.64 18.46 7.27
CA VAL A 522 9.39 17.76 7.60
C VAL A 522 8.73 18.47 8.79
N VAL A 523 7.44 18.75 8.67
CA VAL A 523 6.62 19.32 9.75
C VAL A 523 5.93 18.20 10.50
N VAL A 524 6.16 18.12 11.81
CA VAL A 524 5.39 17.23 12.69
C VAL A 524 4.43 18.05 13.54
N THR A 525 3.15 17.77 13.38
CA THR A 525 2.04 18.33 14.13
C THR A 525 1.59 17.34 15.20
N ALA A 526 1.88 17.67 16.46
CA ALA A 526 1.31 16.96 17.60
C ALA A 526 -0.12 17.44 17.81
N ASP A 527 -1.09 16.53 17.68
CA ASP A 527 -2.52 16.83 17.77
C ASP A 527 -3.18 16.09 18.94
N ARG A 528 -4.18 16.71 19.54
CA ARG A 528 -5.04 16.10 20.57
C ARG A 528 -6.50 16.46 20.33
N SER A 529 -6.91 16.37 19.07
CA SER A 529 -8.28 16.61 18.64
C SER A 529 -9.19 15.40 18.94
N ALA A 530 -10.49 15.58 18.70
CA ALA A 530 -11.45 14.48 18.77
C ALA A 530 -11.24 13.40 17.70
N THR A 531 -10.37 13.64 16.71
CA THR A 531 -10.08 12.74 15.59
C THR A 531 -8.69 12.10 15.67
N SER A 532 -7.84 12.50 16.63
CA SER A 532 -6.56 11.83 16.89
C SER A 532 -6.74 10.57 17.75
N PHE A 533 -6.17 9.44 17.35
CA PHE A 533 -6.31 8.15 18.03
C PHE A 533 -4.98 7.43 18.30
N ASP A 534 -5.01 6.45 19.20
CA ASP A 534 -3.90 5.56 19.59
C ASP A 534 -4.11 4.16 18.97
N HIS A 535 -3.03 3.39 18.77
CA HIS A 535 -3.05 2.06 18.16
C HIS A 535 -2.58 0.94 19.11
N PRO A 536 -3.33 0.63 20.18
CA PRO A 536 -2.98 -0.48 21.06
C PRO A 536 -3.12 -1.85 20.38
N ILE A 537 -2.17 -2.75 20.62
CA ILE A 537 -2.12 -4.11 20.04
C ILE A 537 -1.95 -5.13 21.17
N PHE A 538 -2.80 -6.15 21.22
CA PHE A 538 -2.62 -7.28 22.13
C PHE A 538 -1.42 -8.14 21.72
N ASP A 539 -0.45 -8.29 22.61
CA ASP A 539 0.64 -9.27 22.50
C ASP A 539 0.16 -10.66 22.98
N SER A 540 -0.60 -10.67 24.07
CA SER A 540 -1.12 -11.88 24.69
C SER A 540 -2.42 -11.60 25.44
N LEU A 541 -3.28 -12.62 25.47
CA LEU A 541 -4.52 -12.63 26.25
C LEU A 541 -4.81 -14.05 26.69
N THR A 542 -4.73 -14.33 27.99
CA THR A 542 -4.94 -15.66 28.54
C THR A 542 -6.01 -15.68 29.61
N TRP A 543 -6.68 -16.83 29.74
CA TRP A 543 -7.56 -17.12 30.86
C TRP A 543 -7.34 -18.55 31.37
N ALA A 544 -7.28 -18.71 32.69
CA ALA A 544 -7.15 -20.00 33.35
C ALA A 544 -8.24 -20.18 34.41
N SER A 545 -8.80 -21.39 34.52
CA SER A 545 -9.88 -21.73 35.47
C SER A 545 -9.44 -21.81 36.93
N ARG A 546 -8.17 -21.55 37.23
CA ARG A 546 -7.63 -21.50 38.60
C ARG A 546 -7.98 -20.20 39.32
N GLN A 547 -8.07 -20.27 40.65
CA GLN A 547 -8.30 -19.11 41.53
C GLN A 547 -9.56 -18.31 41.19
N SER A 548 -10.66 -19.01 40.91
CA SER A 548 -11.94 -18.42 40.48
C SER A 548 -11.85 -17.63 39.16
N GLY A 549 -10.89 -17.99 38.30
CA GLY A 549 -10.63 -17.36 37.00
C GLY A 549 -9.47 -16.37 37.07
N THR A 550 -8.37 -16.67 36.40
CA THR A 550 -7.18 -15.81 36.30
C THR A 550 -7.03 -15.32 34.88
N ALA A 551 -7.02 -14.00 34.68
CA ALA A 551 -6.81 -13.39 33.37
C ALA A 551 -5.45 -12.68 33.33
N THR A 552 -4.71 -12.89 32.25
CA THR A 552 -3.50 -12.12 31.95
C THR A 552 -3.57 -11.50 30.56
N ALA A 553 -3.09 -10.29 30.41
CA ALA A 553 -2.99 -9.64 29.11
C ALA A 553 -1.71 -8.80 29.02
N SER A 554 -1.15 -8.73 27.83
CA SER A 554 -0.07 -7.80 27.48
C SER A 554 -0.49 -7.05 26.23
N VAL A 555 -0.39 -5.73 26.25
CA VAL A 555 -0.80 -4.86 25.15
C VAL A 555 0.27 -3.80 24.92
N ARG A 556 0.77 -3.68 23.69
CA ARG A 556 1.76 -2.68 23.27
C ARG A 556 1.10 -1.51 22.55
N THR A 557 1.63 -0.30 22.71
CA THR A 557 1.19 0.94 22.05
C THR A 557 2.39 1.89 21.85
N GLU A 558 2.30 2.76 20.84
CA GLU A 558 3.19 3.89 20.58
C GLU A 558 2.92 5.14 21.44
N LEU A 559 1.85 5.19 22.24
CA LEU A 559 1.57 6.23 23.22
C LEU A 559 2.52 6.11 24.43
N VAL A 560 3.78 6.52 24.22
CA VAL A 560 4.89 6.34 25.16
C VAL A 560 5.05 7.45 26.19
N ASP A 561 4.23 8.50 26.15
CA ASP A 561 4.23 9.53 27.19
C ASP A 561 3.82 8.93 28.56
N THR A 562 4.35 9.52 29.63
CA THR A 562 4.04 9.11 31.01
C THR A 562 2.61 9.46 31.44
N ALA A 563 1.97 10.42 30.77
CA ALA A 563 0.58 10.78 30.98
C ALA A 563 -0.41 9.74 30.39
N GLY A 564 0.08 8.84 29.54
CA GLY A 564 -0.70 7.75 28.95
C GLY A 564 -1.04 6.65 29.96
N SER A 565 -2.27 6.18 29.93
CA SER A 565 -2.73 5.01 30.71
C SER A 565 -3.68 4.15 29.87
N MET A 566 -3.77 2.87 30.21
CA MET A 566 -4.60 1.92 29.48
C MET A 566 -5.55 1.18 30.42
N ARG A 567 -6.76 0.93 29.94
CA ARG A 567 -7.78 0.17 30.67
C ARG A 567 -8.29 -0.98 29.82
N ILE A 568 -8.50 -2.14 30.45
CA ILE A 568 -9.03 -3.34 29.83
C ILE A 568 -10.45 -3.62 30.35
N ILE A 569 -11.30 -4.11 29.45
CA ILE A 569 -12.68 -4.51 29.69
C ILE A 569 -12.83 -5.95 29.20
N PHE A 570 -13.40 -6.82 30.03
CA PHE A 570 -13.73 -8.19 29.65
C PHE A 570 -15.24 -8.33 29.49
N GLY A 571 -15.69 -9.04 28.45
CA GLY A 571 -17.11 -9.28 28.23
C GLY A 571 -17.42 -10.58 27.49
N PRO A 572 -18.71 -10.96 27.47
CA PRO A 572 -19.34 -11.55 26.30
C PRO A 572 -20.01 -10.48 25.39
N VAL A 573 -20.23 -9.25 25.87
CA VAL A 573 -20.72 -8.07 25.11
C VAL A 573 -20.07 -6.78 25.68
N ALA A 574 -19.83 -5.76 24.86
CA ALA A 574 -19.17 -4.51 25.25
C ALA A 574 -19.94 -3.74 26.36
N GLY A 575 -19.23 -3.32 27.42
CA GLY A 575 -19.82 -2.60 28.57
C GLY A 575 -19.38 -3.07 29.96
N GLY A 576 -18.40 -3.98 30.05
CA GLY A 576 -17.85 -4.45 31.33
C GLY A 576 -17.07 -3.38 32.11
N VAL A 577 -16.74 -3.71 33.36
CA VAL A 577 -15.97 -2.83 34.26
C VAL A 577 -14.56 -2.57 33.69
N GLU A 578 -14.20 -1.30 33.52
CA GLU A 578 -12.85 -0.90 33.14
C GLU A 578 -11.86 -1.20 34.27
N ARG A 579 -10.75 -1.84 33.91
CA ARG A 579 -9.68 -2.20 34.84
C ARG A 579 -8.37 -1.60 34.36
N VAL A 580 -7.68 -0.87 35.24
CA VAL A 580 -6.41 -0.25 34.91
C VAL A 580 -5.35 -1.32 34.64
N MET A 581 -4.58 -1.13 33.56
CA MET A 581 -3.42 -1.95 33.25
C MET A 581 -2.15 -1.31 33.82
N THR A 582 -1.17 -2.14 34.18
CA THR A 582 0.12 -1.70 34.70
C THR A 582 1.03 -1.31 33.54
N ARG A 583 1.53 -0.07 33.55
CA ARG A 583 2.47 0.44 32.54
C ARG A 583 3.86 -0.18 32.71
N GLY A 584 4.44 -0.67 31.64
CA GLY A 584 5.81 -1.16 31.57
C GLY A 584 6.84 -0.08 31.20
N ALA A 585 8.05 -0.52 30.91
CA ALA A 585 9.10 0.32 30.35
C ALA A 585 8.83 0.66 28.88
N VAL A 586 9.36 1.80 28.43
CA VAL A 586 9.39 2.13 27.00
C VAL A 586 10.59 1.42 26.38
N VAL A 587 10.36 0.62 25.34
CA VAL A 587 11.40 -0.09 24.59
C VAL A 587 11.13 0.13 23.11
N ASN A 588 12.12 0.62 22.36
CA ASN A 588 12.04 0.87 20.92
C ASN A 588 10.80 1.69 20.51
N GLY A 589 10.49 2.75 21.26
CA GLY A 589 9.37 3.63 20.93
C GLY A 589 7.98 3.05 21.20
N LYS A 590 7.89 1.93 21.91
CA LYS A 590 6.63 1.32 22.34
C LYS A 590 6.63 1.12 23.85
N VAL A 591 5.46 1.19 24.45
CA VAL A 591 5.23 0.82 25.86
C VAL A 591 4.26 -0.34 25.93
N THR A 592 4.56 -1.31 26.79
CA THR A 592 3.69 -2.46 27.05
C THR A 592 2.92 -2.24 28.35
N TYR A 593 1.60 -2.35 28.28
CA TYR A 593 0.69 -2.41 29.41
C TYR A 593 0.34 -3.86 29.71
N THR A 594 0.49 -4.25 30.97
CA THR A 594 0.18 -5.62 31.43
C THR A 594 -1.00 -5.61 32.39
N PHE A 595 -1.83 -6.65 32.30
CA PHE A 595 -2.90 -6.92 33.24
C PHE A 595 -2.74 -8.31 33.82
N ASN A 596 -2.87 -8.44 35.14
CA ASN A 596 -2.90 -9.71 35.84
C ASN A 596 -3.87 -9.62 37.00
N ALA A 597 -4.96 -10.39 36.97
CA ALA A 597 -5.90 -10.45 38.08
C ALA A 597 -6.61 -11.80 38.18
N ARG A 598 -7.03 -12.11 39.40
CA ARG A 598 -7.90 -13.24 39.75
C ARG A 598 -9.37 -12.82 39.83
N SER A 599 -10.25 -13.80 40.03
CA SER A 599 -11.71 -13.59 40.10
C SER A 599 -12.27 -12.93 38.83
N ILE A 600 -11.71 -13.25 37.68
CA ILE A 600 -12.19 -12.79 36.38
C ILE A 600 -13.04 -13.90 35.77
N PRO A 601 -14.36 -13.69 35.57
CA PRO A 601 -15.22 -14.65 34.89
C PRO A 601 -14.66 -15.03 33.51
N THR A 602 -15.02 -16.20 33.00
CA THR A 602 -14.73 -16.57 31.61
C THR A 602 -15.22 -15.48 30.66
N PHE A 603 -14.39 -15.11 29.68
CA PHE A 603 -14.73 -14.13 28.66
C PHE A 603 -14.33 -14.65 27.29
N THR A 604 -15.03 -14.16 26.26
CA THR A 604 -14.74 -14.44 24.86
C THR A 604 -14.20 -13.21 24.13
N LEU A 605 -14.20 -12.05 24.79
CA LEU A 605 -13.73 -10.78 24.27
C LEU A 605 -13.03 -9.99 25.38
N ALA A 606 -11.87 -9.42 25.04
CA ALA A 606 -11.26 -8.34 25.78
C ALA A 606 -11.12 -7.10 24.89
N THR A 607 -11.38 -5.94 25.46
CA THR A 607 -11.29 -4.64 24.80
C THR A 607 -10.35 -3.75 25.60
N VAL A 608 -9.45 -3.01 24.95
CA VAL A 608 -8.65 -1.97 25.60
C VAL A 608 -8.96 -0.57 25.10
N ARG A 609 -8.76 0.39 25.99
CA ARG A 609 -8.91 1.82 25.76
C ARG A 609 -7.72 2.57 26.32
N SER A 610 -7.25 3.56 25.58
CA SER A 610 -6.17 4.44 25.98
C SER A 610 -6.71 5.76 26.51
N TYR A 611 -6.05 6.31 27.51
CA TYR A 611 -6.39 7.56 28.15
C TYR A 611 -5.14 8.40 28.30
N ILE A 612 -5.28 9.71 28.19
CA ILE A 612 -4.19 10.64 28.50
C ILE A 612 -4.64 11.55 29.64
N THR A 613 -3.81 11.65 30.67
CA THR A 613 -4.09 12.46 31.86
C THR A 613 -3.45 13.83 31.75
N THR A 614 -4.23 14.89 31.86
CA THR A 614 -3.73 16.27 31.99
C THR A 614 -4.30 16.88 33.26
N GLY A 615 -3.44 17.24 34.22
CA GLY A 615 -3.88 17.62 35.56
C GLY A 615 -4.48 16.42 36.30
N THR A 616 -5.73 16.53 36.77
CA THR A 616 -6.42 15.47 37.52
C THR A 616 -7.43 14.67 36.67
N THR A 617 -7.61 15.01 35.40
CA THR A 617 -8.62 14.39 34.53
C THR A 617 -7.97 13.47 33.50
N ALA A 618 -8.37 12.21 33.51
CA ALA A 618 -8.05 11.24 32.46
C ALA A 618 -9.08 11.35 31.33
N VAL A 619 -8.64 11.71 30.14
CA VAL A 619 -9.50 11.85 28.96
C VAL A 619 -9.29 10.62 28.08
N LEU A 620 -10.40 10.01 27.66
CA LEU A 620 -10.38 8.90 26.71
C LEU A 620 -9.77 9.39 25.39
N VAL A 621 -8.80 8.66 24.86
CA VAL A 621 -8.29 8.89 23.51
C VAL A 621 -9.37 8.38 22.53
N PRO A 622 -9.86 9.23 21.62
CA PRO A 622 -10.81 8.81 20.58
C PRO A 622 -10.24 7.69 19.70
N GLY A 623 -11.10 7.00 18.94
CA GLY A 623 -10.67 6.03 17.93
C GLY A 623 -11.11 4.58 18.13
N PRO A 624 -10.68 3.67 17.24
CA PRO A 624 -11.09 2.28 17.26
C PRO A 624 -10.60 1.59 18.54
N GLN A 625 -11.49 0.87 19.20
CA GLN A 625 -11.14 0.06 20.36
C GLN A 625 -10.38 -1.17 19.91
N ALA A 626 -9.19 -1.43 20.48
CA ALA A 626 -8.51 -2.68 20.22
C ALA A 626 -9.20 -3.81 20.96
N ASN A 627 -9.58 -4.83 20.20
CA ASN A 627 -10.37 -5.97 20.65
C ASN A 627 -9.58 -7.25 20.39
N SER A 628 -9.66 -8.20 21.32
CA SER A 628 -9.14 -9.56 21.11
C SER A 628 -10.17 -10.59 21.56
N THR A 629 -10.47 -11.51 20.65
CA THR A 629 -11.27 -12.72 20.91
C THR A 629 -10.40 -13.98 21.03
N ASN A 630 -9.09 -13.85 20.80
CA ASN A 630 -8.15 -14.96 20.86
C ASN A 630 -7.66 -15.14 22.31
N VAL A 631 -8.46 -15.85 23.11
CA VAL A 631 -8.16 -16.15 24.51
C VAL A 631 -7.48 -17.50 24.60
N THR A 632 -6.18 -17.52 24.90
CA THR A 632 -5.45 -18.78 25.06
C THR A 632 -5.63 -19.35 26.48
N PRO A 633 -5.67 -20.69 26.66
CA PRO A 633 -5.57 -21.29 27.99
C PRO A 633 -4.28 -20.85 28.69
N GLY A 634 -4.38 -20.38 29.93
CA GLY A 634 -3.25 -19.84 30.71
C GLY A 634 -2.79 -20.69 31.90
#